data_AF-A0A1Q9UMZ0-F1
#
_entry.id   AF-A0A1Q9UMZ0-F1
#
_cell.length_a   1.000
_cell.length_b   1.000
_cell.length_c   1.000
_cell.angle_alpha   90.00
_cell.angle_beta   90.00
_cell.angle_gamma   90.00
#
_symmetry.space_group_name_H-M   'P 1'
#
loop_
_entity.id
_entity.type
_entity.pdbx_description
1 polymer ?
#
loop_
_entity_poly.entity_id
_entity_poly.type
_entity_poly.pdbx_seq_one_letter_code
_entity_poly.pdbx_strand_id
1 'polypeptide(L)' 'MGQGRWLNIDGQRRTALRRHHRLKNAPGWIHTYDPTHGTSSITTPLGATYTDKRETVLPPRSPDPDDRPDPNLDPPPF' A
#
# COMPACT_ATOMS: atom_id res chain seq x y z
N MET A 1 16.00 32.05 -37.50
CA MET A 1 15.14 31.69 -36.34
C MET A 1 14.90 30.19 -36.40
N GLY A 2 15.71 29.41 -35.69
CA GLY A 2 15.70 27.94 -35.76
C GLY A 2 14.65 27.35 -34.81
N GLN A 3 13.77 26.51 -35.34
CA GLN A 3 12.72 25.84 -34.58
C GLN A 3 13.31 24.68 -33.77
N GLY A 4 13.18 24.77 -32.44
CA GLY A 4 13.58 23.74 -31.49
C GLY A 4 12.63 22.54 -31.56
N ARG A 5 13.16 21.43 -32.08
CA ARG A 5 12.54 20.10 -32.13
C ARG A 5 12.35 19.57 -30.70
N TRP A 6 11.13 19.62 -30.17
CA TRP A 6 10.77 18.90 -28.96
C TRP A 6 10.81 17.40 -29.26
N LEU A 7 11.87 16.74 -28.79
CA LEU A 7 12.04 15.29 -28.89
C LEU A 7 10.93 14.63 -28.05
N ASN A 8 10.11 13.80 -28.68
CA ASN A 8 9.09 12.96 -28.03
C ASN A 8 9.73 12.07 -26.95
N ILE A 9 9.41 12.28 -25.67
CA ILE A 9 9.93 11.47 -24.53
C ILE A 9 8.81 10.67 -23.82
N ASP A 10 7.75 10.28 -24.55
CA ASP A 10 6.57 9.64 -23.92
C ASP A 10 6.38 8.15 -24.22
N GLY A 11 7.36 7.49 -24.85
CA GLY A 11 7.27 6.06 -25.22
C GLY A 11 7.79 5.07 -24.18
N GLN A 12 8.79 5.43 -23.37
CA GLN A 12 9.55 4.46 -22.57
C GLN A 12 9.20 4.39 -21.07
N ARG A 13 8.42 5.32 -20.53
CA ARG A 13 8.14 5.38 -19.07
C ARG A 13 6.93 4.55 -18.62
N ARG A 14 6.02 4.16 -19.53
CA ARG A 14 4.80 3.40 -19.17
C ARG A 14 4.97 1.88 -19.24
N THR A 15 5.92 1.38 -20.04
CA THR A 15 6.17 -0.06 -20.20
C THR A 15 6.86 -0.68 -18.98
N ALA A 16 7.80 0.02 -18.35
CA ALA A 16 8.42 -0.39 -17.10
C ALA A 16 7.38 -0.55 -15.99
N LEU A 17 6.45 0.40 -15.87
CA LEU A 17 5.36 0.32 -14.90
C LEU A 17 4.46 -0.90 -15.15
N ARG A 18 4.03 -1.13 -16.39
CA ARG A 18 3.19 -2.29 -16.73
C ARG A 18 3.90 -3.63 -16.46
N ARG A 19 5.19 -3.74 -16.82
CA ARG A 19 5.99 -4.95 -16.55
C ARG A 19 6.20 -5.16 -15.05
N HIS A 20 6.49 -4.10 -14.32
CA HIS A 20 6.62 -4.13 -12.85
C HIS A 20 5.32 -4.53 -12.16
N HIS A 21 4.19 -3.98 -12.59
CA HIS A 21 2.86 -4.34 -12.05
C HIS A 21 2.51 -5.81 -12.34
N ARG A 22 2.90 -6.36 -13.49
CA ARG A 22 2.71 -7.80 -13.79
C ARG A 22 3.54 -8.69 -12.88
N LEU A 23 4.77 -8.29 -12.55
CA LEU A 23 5.66 -9.08 -11.70
C LEU A 23 5.12 -9.21 -10.26
N LYS A 24 4.59 -8.13 -9.71
CA LYS A 24 4.00 -8.12 -8.35
C LYS A 24 2.76 -9.00 -8.22
N ASN A 25 2.03 -9.19 -9.31
CA ASN A 25 0.80 -9.99 -9.36
C ASN A 25 1.01 -11.31 -10.11
N ALA A 26 2.26 -11.75 -10.26
CA ALA A 26 2.53 -13.00 -10.95
C ALA A 26 1.94 -14.17 -10.15
N PRO A 27 1.39 -15.20 -10.82
CA PRO A 27 0.90 -16.40 -10.14
C PRO A 27 2.02 -17.03 -9.29
N GLY A 28 1.67 -17.52 -8.10
CA GLY A 28 2.60 -18.19 -7.18
C GLY A 28 3.22 -17.28 -6.11
N TRP A 29 2.99 -15.96 -6.17
CA TRP A 29 3.28 -15.09 -5.02
C TRP A 29 2.15 -15.20 -3.99
N ILE A 30 2.46 -15.68 -2.79
CA ILE A 30 1.49 -15.76 -1.69
C ILE A 30 1.82 -14.65 -0.69
N HIS A 31 0.86 -13.79 -0.44
CA HIS A 31 0.96 -12.69 0.52
C HIS A 31 0.02 -12.98 1.67
N THR A 32 0.55 -12.98 2.89
CA THR A 32 -0.22 -13.13 4.12
C THR A 32 0.11 -11.97 5.04
N TYR A 33 -0.92 -11.45 5.70
CA TYR A 33 -0.77 -10.40 6.70
C TYR A 33 -1.60 -10.77 7.92
N ASP A 34 -0.92 -10.83 9.06
CA ASP A 34 -1.56 -10.99 10.36
C ASP A 34 -1.68 -9.62 11.02
N PRO A 35 -2.89 -9.03 11.06
CA PRO A 35 -3.09 -7.72 11.67
C PRO A 35 -2.94 -7.75 13.20
N THR A 36 -3.10 -8.91 13.84
CA THR A 36 -2.99 -9.03 15.30
C THR A 36 -1.54 -8.97 15.77
N HIS A 37 -0.63 -9.53 14.98
CA HIS A 37 0.81 -9.58 15.28
C HIS A 37 1.64 -8.62 14.42
N GLY A 38 1.01 -7.80 13.57
CA GLY A 38 1.70 -6.85 12.68
C GLY A 38 2.72 -7.51 11.73
N THR A 39 2.52 -8.80 11.42
CA THR A 39 3.48 -9.61 10.68
C THR A 39 3.00 -9.82 9.26
N SER A 40 3.89 -9.61 8.28
CA SER A 40 3.62 -9.90 6.88
C SER A 40 4.57 -10.97 6.37
N SER A 41 4.04 -11.98 5.68
CA SER A 41 4.85 -13.01 5.05
C SER A 41 4.57 -13.06 3.55
N ILE A 42 5.64 -13.10 2.77
CA ILE A 42 5.63 -13.19 1.33
C ILE A 42 6.33 -14.49 0.94
N THR A 43 5.58 -15.39 0.31
CA THR A 43 6.14 -16.60 -0.30
C THR A 43 6.35 -16.34 -1.77
N THR A 44 7.60 -16.51 -2.22
CA THR A 44 7.96 -16.45 -3.63
C THR A 44 7.44 -17.69 -4.36
N PRO A 45 7.24 -17.62 -5.69
CA PRO A 45 6.87 -18.79 -6.49
C PRO A 45 7.85 -19.97 -6.41
N LEU A 46 9.10 -19.70 -5.99
CA LEU A 46 10.14 -20.71 -5.79
C LEU A 46 10.11 -21.34 -4.38
N GLY A 47 9.14 -20.98 -3.55
CA GLY A 47 8.94 -21.54 -2.20
C GLY A 47 9.70 -20.83 -1.09
N ALA A 48 10.59 -19.87 -1.40
CA ALA A 48 11.25 -19.08 -0.37
C ALA A 48 10.25 -18.13 0.31
N THR A 49 10.24 -18.12 1.65
CA THR A 49 9.33 -17.29 2.46
C THR A 49 10.12 -16.21 3.18
N TYR A 50 9.73 -14.96 2.94
CA TYR A 50 10.26 -13.80 3.63
C TYR A 50 9.21 -13.31 4.62
N THR A 51 9.60 -13.15 5.88
CA THR A 51 8.73 -12.62 6.93
C THR A 51 9.29 -11.28 7.39
N ASP A 52 8.44 -10.27 7.35
CA ASP A 52 8.71 -8.92 7.79
C ASP A 52 7.77 -8.57 8.94
N LYS A 53 8.33 -8.00 10.00
CA LYS A 53 7.57 -7.47 11.13
C LYS A 53 7.48 -5.96 10.94
N ARG A 54 6.27 -5.45 10.74
CA ARG A 54 6.07 -4.01 10.66
C ARG A 54 6.08 -3.44 12.07
N GLU A 55 7.19 -2.83 12.45
CA GLU A 55 7.17 -1.91 13.58
C GLU A 55 6.36 -0.68 13.19
N THR A 56 5.35 -0.37 14.00
CA THR A 56 4.56 0.84 13.84
C THR A 56 5.43 2.03 14.22
N VAL A 57 5.76 2.89 13.23
CA VAL A 57 6.55 4.11 13.44
C VAL A 57 5.89 5.05 14.47
N LEU A 58 4.56 4.97 14.58
CA LEU A 58 3.79 5.69 15.57
C LEU A 58 3.23 4.71 16.60
N PRO A 59 3.18 5.07 17.89
CA PRO A 59 2.46 4.28 18.87
C PRO A 59 0.99 4.15 18.44
N PRO A 60 0.34 2.99 18.72
CA PRO A 60 -1.09 2.86 18.50
C PRO A 60 -1.82 4.00 19.18
N ARG A 61 -2.74 4.66 18.46
CA ARG A 61 -3.57 5.72 19.03
C ARG A 61 -4.34 5.09 20.19
N SER A 62 -4.05 5.51 21.42
CA SER A 62 -4.85 5.13 22.58
C SER A 62 -6.31 5.49 22.28
N PRO A 63 -7.28 4.61 22.56
CA PRO A 63 -8.68 5.00 22.51
C PRO A 63 -8.84 6.15 23.50
N ASP A 64 -9.15 7.32 22.98
CA ASP A 64 -9.39 8.49 23.80
C ASP A 64 -10.67 8.20 24.61
N PRO A 65 -10.67 8.32 25.94
CA PRO A 65 -11.90 8.17 26.73
C PRO A 65 -12.98 9.17 26.34
N ASP A 66 -12.65 10.20 25.55
CA ASP A 66 -13.56 11.22 25.02
C ASP A 66 -14.29 10.81 23.72
N ASP A 67 -13.96 9.65 23.12
CA ASP A 67 -14.69 9.09 21.96
C ASP A 67 -15.94 8.30 22.38
N ARG A 68 -16.50 8.65 23.55
CA ARG A 68 -17.83 8.20 23.94
C ARG A 68 -18.82 9.04 23.13
N PRO A 69 -19.77 8.44 22.39
CA PRO A 69 -20.82 9.22 21.79
C PRO A 69 -21.54 9.98 22.90
N ASP A 70 -21.45 11.32 22.90
CA ASP A 70 -22.21 12.15 23.82
C ASP A 70 -23.69 11.86 23.54
N PRO A 71 -24.45 11.31 24.51
CA PRO A 71 -25.85 10.99 24.31
C PRO A 71 -26.70 12.24 24.04
N ASN A 72 -26.14 13.45 24.19
CA ASN A 72 -26.79 14.73 23.94
C ASN A 72 -26.38 15.37 22.60
N LEU A 73 -25.53 14.74 21.79
CA LEU A 73 -25.27 15.21 20.43
C LEU A 73 -26.48 14.86 19.54
N ASP A 74 -27.30 15.85 19.23
CA ASP A 74 -28.34 15.74 18.22
C ASP A 74 -27.73 15.23 16.90
N PRO A 75 -28.37 14.27 16.22
CA PRO A 75 -27.86 13.75 14.96
C PRO A 75 -27.82 14.87 13.90
N PRO A 76 -26.83 14.84 12.98
CA PRO A 76 -26.76 15.81 11.90
C PRO A 76 -28.00 15.70 11.01
N PRO A 77 -28.51 16.83 10.45
CA PRO A 77 -29.66 16.80 9.57
C PRO A 77 -29.33 16.06 8.26
N PHE A 78 -30.32 15.29 7.77
CA PHE A 78 -30.27 14.49 6.54
C PHE A 78 -30.11 15.34 5.27
#